data_AF-A0A088SZD5-F1
#
_entry.id   AF-A0A088SZD5-F1
#
_cell.length_a   1.000
_cell.length_b   1.000
_cell.length_c   1.000
_cell.angle_alpha   90.00
_cell.angle_beta   90.00
_cell.angle_gamma   90.00
#
_symmetry.space_group_name_H-M   'P 1'
#
loop_
_entity.id
_entity.type
_entity.pdbx_description
1 polymer ?
#
loop_
_entity_poly.entity_id
_entity_poly.type
_entity_poly.pdbx_seq_one_letter_code
_entity_poly.pdbx_strand_id
1 'polypeptide(L)'
;MSLSDLYYLEVEGIANTITSYTVNNFIKAYTKQLLSLDPKKDLERIKVILERLIVWYENNMSLIQHSKFVSNKEEHQKSYSLLIELKGKLDK
;
A
#
# COMPACT_ATOMS: atom_id res chain seq x y z
N MET A 1 8.49 -9.09 -14.35
CA MET A 1 7.84 -9.58 -13.11
C MET A 1 6.33 -9.53 -13.31
N SER A 2 5.63 -10.64 -13.04
CA SER A 2 4.16 -10.70 -13.16
C SER A 2 3.48 -9.90 -12.04
N LEU A 3 2.17 -9.62 -12.19
CA LEU A 3 1.39 -8.97 -11.12
C LEU A 3 1.44 -9.79 -9.82
N SER A 4 1.24 -11.11 -9.91
CA SER A 4 1.22 -11.97 -8.73
C SER A 4 2.59 -12.01 -8.04
N ASP A 5 3.69 -12.09 -8.79
CA ASP A 5 5.03 -12.10 -8.19
C ASP A 5 5.31 -10.80 -7.44
N LEU A 6 4.99 -9.65 -8.06
CA LEU A 6 5.14 -8.34 -7.43
C LEU A 6 4.26 -8.24 -6.17
N TYR A 7 3.02 -8.74 -6.26
CA TYR A 7 2.08 -8.74 -5.14
C TYR A 7 2.63 -9.52 -3.94
N TYR A 8 3.03 -10.77 -4.15
CA TYR A 8 3.53 -11.62 -3.05
C TYR A 8 4.85 -11.11 -2.48
N LEU A 9 5.68 -10.46 -3.29
CA LEU A 9 6.96 -9.91 -2.84
C LEU A 9 6.80 -8.64 -2.00
N GLU A 10 5.94 -7.73 -2.42
CA GLU A 10 5.97 -6.35 -1.91
C GLU A 10 4.85 -6.01 -0.91
N VAL A 11 3.70 -6.69 -0.97
CA VAL A 11 2.51 -6.32 -0.17
C VAL A 11 2.75 -6.39 1.34
N GLU A 12 3.57 -7.34 1.80
CA GLU A 12 3.95 -7.45 3.21
C GLU A 12 4.72 -6.21 3.69
N GLY A 13 5.73 -5.79 2.93
CA GLY A 13 6.51 -4.58 3.23
C GLY A 13 5.62 -3.34 3.28
N ILE A 14 4.78 -3.17 2.24
CA ILE A 14 3.83 -2.05 2.16
C ILE A 14 2.90 -2.01 3.39
N ALA A 15 2.31 -3.16 3.74
CA ALA A 15 1.38 -3.25 4.86
C ALA A 15 2.07 -2.89 6.20
N ASN A 16 3.29 -3.40 6.42
CA ASN A 16 4.06 -3.12 7.64
C ASN A 16 4.46 -1.64 7.74
N THR A 17 4.92 -1.03 6.65
CA THR A 17 5.27 0.40 6.62
C THR A 17 4.06 1.30 6.90
N ILE A 18 2.89 0.99 6.32
CA ILE A 18 1.68 1.79 6.57
C ILE A 18 1.21 1.63 8.01
N THR A 19 1.16 0.39 8.52
CA THR A 19 0.59 0.08 9.83
C THR A 19 1.44 0.56 11.00
N SER A 20 2.76 0.71 10.81
CA SER A 20 3.67 1.27 11.81
C SER A 20 3.48 2.77 12.02
N TYR A 21 3.03 3.49 10.98
CA TYR A 21 2.80 4.93 11.04
C TYR A 21 1.37 5.31 11.45
N THR A 22 0.37 4.68 10.85
CA THR A 22 -1.02 5.13 11.01
C THR A 22 -1.69 4.61 12.27
N VAL A 23 -2.51 5.42 12.92
CA VAL A 23 -3.45 4.98 13.98
C VAL A 23 -4.87 4.77 13.43
N ASN A 24 -5.11 5.05 12.14
CA ASN A 24 -6.43 4.92 11.53
C ASN A 24 -6.79 3.43 11.34
N ASN A 25 -7.83 2.98 12.05
CA ASN A 25 -8.27 1.58 12.01
C ASN A 25 -8.75 1.11 10.63
N PHE A 26 -9.32 1.99 9.80
CA PHE A 26 -9.74 1.62 8.44
C PHE A 26 -8.52 1.34 7.56
N ILE A 27 -7.48 2.18 7.64
CA ILE A 27 -6.24 1.97 6.88
C ILE A 27 -5.55 0.67 7.31
N LYS A 28 -5.49 0.40 8.62
CA LYS A 28 -4.99 -0.89 9.13
C LYS A 28 -5.83 -2.08 8.66
N ALA A 29 -7.15 -1.93 8.58
CA ALA A 29 -8.03 -2.98 8.08
C ALA A 29 -7.83 -3.23 6.59
N TYR A 30 -7.57 -2.18 5.79
CA TYR A 30 -7.27 -2.30 4.37
C TYR A 30 -5.95 -3.04 4.12
N THR A 31 -4.88 -2.70 4.84
CA THR A 31 -3.60 -3.41 4.70
C THR A 31 -3.71 -4.87 5.13
N LYS A 32 -4.41 -5.16 6.23
CA LYS A 32 -4.68 -6.54 6.66
C LYS A 32 -5.47 -7.33 5.64
N GLN A 33 -6.49 -6.73 5.03
CA GLN A 33 -7.25 -7.37 3.95
C GLN A 33 -6.34 -7.63 2.76
N LEU A 34 -5.55 -6.65 2.32
CA LEU A 34 -4.61 -6.82 1.22
C LEU A 34 -3.69 -8.04 1.43
N LEU A 35 -3.16 -8.24 2.64
CA LEU A 35 -2.34 -9.42 2.94
C LEU A 35 -3.07 -10.76 2.80
N SER A 36 -4.39 -10.78 2.93
CA SER A 36 -5.19 -12.00 2.91
C SER A 36 -5.77 -12.37 1.55
N LEU A 37 -5.66 -11.49 0.55
CA LEU A 37 -6.26 -11.69 -0.76
C LEU A 37 -5.35 -12.46 -1.71
N ASP A 38 -5.95 -13.23 -2.62
CA ASP A 38 -5.26 -13.95 -3.68
C ASP A 38 -5.27 -13.10 -4.95
N PRO A 39 -4.12 -12.61 -5.45
CA PRO A 39 -4.04 -11.79 -6.66
C PRO A 39 -4.50 -12.49 -7.93
N LYS A 40 -4.80 -13.79 -7.89
CA LYS A 40 -5.39 -14.52 -9.03
C LYS A 40 -6.92 -14.59 -8.99
N LYS A 41 -7.54 -14.27 -7.85
CA LYS A 41 -8.99 -14.43 -7.62
C LYS A 41 -9.68 -13.12 -7.23
N ASP A 42 -8.97 -12.27 -6.49
CA ASP A 42 -9.56 -11.13 -5.78
C ASP A 42 -9.23 -9.78 -6.44
N LEU A 43 -8.98 -9.75 -7.75
CA LEU A 43 -8.49 -8.57 -8.49
C LEU A 43 -9.30 -7.29 -8.21
N GLU A 44 -10.64 -7.35 -8.26
CA GLU A 44 -11.50 -6.20 -8.01
C GLU A 44 -11.38 -5.66 -6.58
N ARG A 45 -11.32 -6.56 -5.59
CA ARG A 45 -11.11 -6.16 -4.19
C ARG A 45 -9.74 -5.54 -3.98
N ILE A 46 -8.71 -6.13 -4.58
CA ILE A 46 -7.35 -5.61 -4.54
C ILE A 46 -7.34 -4.20 -5.14
N LYS A 47 -7.94 -4.00 -6.31
CA LYS A 47 -8.02 -2.70 -6.98
C LYS A 47 -8.66 -1.63 -6.10
N VAL A 48 -9.80 -1.94 -5.47
CA VAL A 48 -10.48 -1.02 -4.54
C VAL A 48 -9.58 -0.69 -3.35
N ILE A 49 -8.94 -1.69 -2.73
CA ILE A 49 -8.06 -1.47 -1.58
C ILE A 49 -6.85 -0.62 -1.97
N LEU A 50 -6.19 -0.92 -3.10
CA LEU A 50 -5.06 -0.14 -3.60
C LEU A 50 -5.45 1.33 -3.80
N GLU A 51 -6.62 1.59 -4.39
CA GLU A 51 -7.12 2.96 -4.55
C GLU A 51 -7.31 3.67 -3.20
N ARG A 52 -7.86 3.01 -2.19
CA ARG A 52 -7.99 3.60 -0.85
C ARG A 52 -6.65 3.91 -0.20
N LEU A 53 -5.65 3.03 -0.36
CA LEU A 53 -4.31 3.21 0.19
C LEU A 53 -3.52 4.30 -0.55
N ILE A 54 -3.66 4.40 -1.88
CA ILE A 54 -3.07 5.47 -2.70
C ILE A 54 -3.64 6.82 -2.27
N VAL A 55 -4.97 6.96 -2.21
CA VAL A 55 -5.62 8.20 -1.76
C VAL A 55 -5.20 8.56 -0.34
N TRP A 56 -5.04 7.59 0.55
CA TRP A 56 -4.51 7.85 1.88
C TRP A 56 -3.09 8.43 1.82
N TYR A 57 -2.20 7.84 1.02
CA TYR A 57 -0.86 8.40 0.83
C TYR A 57 -0.88 9.79 0.22
N GLU A 58 -1.66 10.05 -0.83
CA GLU A 58 -1.79 11.39 -1.45
C GLU A 58 -2.13 12.46 -0.41
N ASN A 59 -3.03 12.15 0.53
CA ASN A 59 -3.44 13.07 1.58
C ASN A 59 -2.44 13.20 2.74
N ASN A 60 -1.55 12.22 2.95
CA ASN A 60 -0.68 12.15 4.13
C ASN A 60 0.82 12.26 3.80
N MET A 61 1.22 12.16 2.53
CA MET A 61 2.64 12.07 2.14
C MET A 61 3.43 13.31 2.56
N SER A 62 2.86 14.50 2.40
CA SER A 62 3.52 15.74 2.83
C SER A 62 3.78 15.74 4.35
N LEU A 63 2.81 15.28 5.15
CA LEU A 63 2.98 15.16 6.61
C LEU A 63 4.06 14.13 6.97
N ILE A 64 4.07 12.99 6.29
CA ILE A 64 5.08 11.93 6.47
C ILE A 64 6.49 12.49 6.15
N GLN A 65 6.65 13.16 5.02
CA GLN A 65 7.94 13.68 4.55
C GLN A 65 8.49 14.80 5.45
N HIS A 66 7.64 15.66 5.99
CA HIS A 66 8.06 16.79 6.83
C HIS A 66 8.05 16.49 8.34
N SER A 67 7.48 15.37 8.77
CA SER A 67 7.50 14.98 10.18
C SER A 67 8.93 14.72 10.66
N LYS A 68 9.27 15.24 11.84
CA LYS A 68 10.54 14.94 12.53
C LYS A 68 10.53 13.59 13.25
N PHE A 69 9.35 12.98 13.38
CA PHE A 69 9.13 11.75 14.14
C PHE A 69 9.03 10.50 13.27
N VAL A 70 8.96 10.68 11.94
CA VAL A 70 8.98 9.56 10.98
C VAL A 70 10.43 9.35 10.55
N SER A 71 11.00 8.21 10.95
CA SER A 71 12.36 7.82 10.56
C SER A 71 12.42 7.10 9.20
N ASN A 72 11.34 6.42 8.81
CA ASN A 72 11.27 5.55 7.63
C ASN A 72 10.57 6.20 6.42
N LYS A 73 10.85 7.49 6.16
CA LYS A 73 10.22 8.27 5.08
C LYS A 73 10.42 7.66 3.70
N GLU A 74 11.62 7.14 3.44
CA GLU A 74 11.96 6.49 2.17
C GLU A 74 11.13 5.22 1.95
N GLU A 75 10.88 4.44 3.01
CA GLU A 75 10.02 3.26 2.93
C GLU A 75 8.57 3.66 2.60
N HIS A 76 8.06 4.76 3.16
CA HIS A 76 6.74 5.27 2.80
C HIS A 76 6.66 5.68 1.33
N GLN A 77 7.69 6.34 0.81
CA GLN A 77 7.75 6.74 -0.60
C GLN A 77 7.87 5.53 -1.53
N LYS A 78 8.67 4.53 -1.14
CA LYS A 78 8.78 3.26 -1.86
C LYS A 78 7.44 2.53 -1.87
N SER A 79 6.79 2.41 -0.71
CA SER A 79 5.48 1.77 -0.56
C SER A 79 4.42 2.43 -1.43
N TYR A 80 4.39 3.77 -1.46
CA TYR A 80 3.49 4.51 -2.32
C TYR A 80 3.73 4.24 -3.81
N SER A 81 4.99 4.23 -4.24
CA SER A 81 5.37 3.93 -5.62
C SER A 81 4.95 2.52 -6.04
N LEU A 82 5.14 1.54 -5.15
CA LEU A 82 4.74 0.15 -5.40
C LEU A 82 3.22 -0.04 -5.48
N LEU A 83 2.45 0.69 -4.66
CA LEU A 83 0.98 0.69 -4.77
C LEU A 83 0.52 1.21 -6.13
N ILE A 84 1.14 2.28 -6.64
CA ILE A 84 0.85 2.82 -7.98
C ILE A 84 1.25 1.80 -9.06
N GLU A 85 2.41 1.16 -8.94
CA GLU A 85 2.85 0.14 -9.89
C GLU A 85 1.89 -1.05 -9.92
N LEU A 86 1.47 -1.55 -8.75
CA LEU A 86 0.49 -2.62 -8.63
C LEU A 86 -0.84 -2.26 -9.31
N LYS A 87 -1.37 -1.04 -9.05
CA LYS A 87 -2.60 -0.55 -9.70
C LYS A 87 -2.42 -0.46 -11.22
N GLY A 88 -1.30 0.09 -11.68
CA GLY A 88 -0.99 0.20 -13.11
C GLY A 88 -0.80 -1.14 -13.83
N LYS A 89 -0.48 -2.22 -13.10
CA LYS A 89 -0.45 -3.59 -13.64
C LYS A 89 -1.82 -4.28 -13.61
N LEU A 90 -2.73 -3.84 -12.75
CA LEU A 90 -4.12 -4.34 -12.68
C LEU A 90 -5.00 -3.74 -13.78
N ASP A 91 -4.73 -2.52 -14.21
CA ASP A 91 -5.51 -1.80 -15.22
C ASP A 91 -5.08 -2.10 -16.68
N LYS A 92 -4.09 -2.98 -16.88
CA LYS A 92 -3.55 -3.40 -18.19
C LYS A 92 -4.04 -4.78 -18.56
#